data_AF-A0A2N1UHP6-F1
#
_entry.id   AF-A0A2N1UHP6-F1
#
_cell.length_a   1.000
_cell.length_b   1.000
_cell.length_c   1.000
_cell.angle_alpha   90.00
_cell.angle_beta   90.00
_cell.angle_gamma   90.00
#
_symmetry.space_group_name_H-M   'P 1'
#
loop_
_entity.id
_entity.type
_entity.pdbx_description
1 polymer ?
#
loop_
_entity_poly.entity_id
_entity_poly.type
_entity_poly.pdbx_seq_one_letter_code
_entity_poly.pdbx_strand_id
1 'polypeptide(L)'
;MYSWFSTGRNCPQRQRAGVTLVEILIVTVIITLMAAVSFPVYKIIQQREKEKRLRKILASVRSALSGSKSPLSAREFVEGYRTYVIAYGSYLIENALEPPGANTIPAGQKKKVKENFLKLANNEGFGYPESPQKLVQGNILLKIDVPTGSSGVNATYTVTIPVDRRFVRNIPPHPFIGWVPNARFEFKAAVNTSGSPTLPFNSAAWGTTASGVTDIVSRGAGLALNGSRTDDW
;
A
#
# COMPACT_ATOMS: atom_id res chain seq x y z
N MET A 1 24.27 81.53 49.78
CA MET A 1 23.40 81.03 50.87
C MET A 1 22.71 79.79 50.35
N TYR A 2 22.99 78.64 50.99
CA TYR A 2 22.19 77.41 51.20
C TYR A 2 21.34 76.85 50.05
N SER A 3 21.17 75.56 49.81
CA SER A 3 21.76 74.32 50.33
C SER A 3 21.20 73.20 49.44
N TRP A 4 21.99 72.17 49.22
CA TRP A 4 21.58 70.82 48.83
C TRP A 4 20.19 70.39 49.36
N PHE A 5 19.44 69.61 48.59
CA PHE A 5 18.96 68.27 49.01
C PHE A 5 18.54 67.42 47.80
N SER A 6 19.34 66.38 47.57
CA SER A 6 18.96 65.15 46.88
C SER A 6 18.01 64.35 47.77
N THR A 7 16.88 63.92 47.22
CA THR A 7 16.11 62.79 47.76
C THR A 7 15.86 61.81 46.61
N GLY A 8 16.79 60.86 46.49
CA GLY A 8 16.58 59.64 45.71
C GLY A 8 15.41 58.86 46.27
N ARG A 9 14.45 58.52 45.41
CA ARG A 9 13.39 57.56 45.74
C ARG A 9 13.99 56.15 45.75
N ASN A 10 13.82 55.48 46.88
CA ASN A 10 14.13 54.07 47.10
C ASN A 10 13.44 53.18 46.05
N CYS A 11 14.19 52.67 45.08
CA CYS A 11 13.76 51.48 44.34
C CYS A 11 13.87 50.29 45.31
N PRO A 12 12.81 49.48 45.52
CA PRO A 12 12.93 48.25 46.27
C PRO A 12 13.96 47.37 45.56
N GLN A 13 15.10 47.19 46.22
CA GLN A 13 16.17 46.32 45.79
C GLN A 13 15.60 44.90 45.79
N ARG A 14 15.15 44.43 44.62
CA ARG A 14 14.76 43.03 44.39
C ARG A 14 15.91 42.18 44.92
N GLN A 15 15.70 41.55 46.08
CA GLN A 15 16.63 40.59 46.63
C GLN A 15 16.80 39.51 45.56
N ARG A 16 17.97 39.51 44.92
CA ARG A 16 18.37 38.43 44.02
C ARG A 16 18.63 37.24 44.92
N ALA A 17 17.60 36.43 45.17
CA ALA A 17 17.76 35.13 45.79
C ALA A 17 18.72 34.33 44.90
N GLY A 18 19.93 34.08 45.39
CA GLY A 18 20.93 33.31 44.67
C GLY A 18 20.44 31.86 44.55
N VAL A 19 20.46 31.32 43.33
CA VAL A 19 20.16 29.91 43.09
C VAL A 19 21.24 29.07 43.78
N THR A 20 20.83 28.17 44.67
CA THR A 20 21.78 27.32 45.40
C THR A 20 22.20 26.12 44.55
N LEU A 21 23.43 25.62 44.73
CA LEU A 21 23.91 24.42 44.03
C LEU A 21 23.01 23.22 44.30
N VAL A 22 22.53 23.09 45.55
CA VAL A 22 21.62 22.02 45.98
C VAL A 22 20.29 22.08 45.23
N GLU A 23 19.75 23.27 44.98
CA GLU A 23 18.51 23.46 44.22
C GLU A 23 18.66 23.00 42.76
N ILE A 24 19.78 23.36 42.12
CA ILE A 24 20.09 22.88 40.76
C ILE A 24 20.29 21.36 40.75
N LEU A 25 20.93 20.79 41.77
CA LEU A 25 21.15 19.34 41.88
C LEU A 25 19.83 18.59 41.99
N ILE A 26 18.93 19.02 42.87
CA ILE A 26 17.62 18.37 43.03
C ILE A 26 16.81 18.46 41.74
N VAL A 27 16.75 19.64 41.11
CA VAL A 27 15.99 19.84 39.86
C VAL A 27 16.55 18.98 38.73
N THR A 28 17.89 18.91 38.58
CA THR A 28 18.50 18.09 37.53
C THR A 28 18.25 16.60 37.74
N VAL A 29 18.31 16.09 38.98
CA VAL A 29 17.97 14.69 39.30
C VAL A 29 16.52 14.38 38.98
N ILE A 30 15.58 15.28 39.30
CA ILE A 30 14.16 15.06 38.98
C ILE A 30 13.95 15.02 37.46
N ILE A 31 14.57 15.94 36.71
CA ILE A 31 14.45 15.98 35.25
C ILE A 31 15.06 14.72 34.62
N THR A 32 16.23 14.26 35.09
CA THR A 32 16.87 13.06 34.52
C THR A 32 16.05 11.80 34.80
N LEU A 33 15.47 11.66 35.99
CA LEU A 33 14.55 10.57 36.32
C LEU A 33 13.30 10.60 35.44
N MET A 34 12.67 11.77 35.26
CA MET A 34 11.51 11.91 34.38
C MET A 34 11.85 11.56 32.92
N ALA A 35 13.00 11.98 32.43
CA ALA A 35 13.46 11.67 31.08
C ALA A 35 13.68 10.15 30.92
N ALA A 36 14.33 9.50 31.88
CA ALA A 36 14.60 8.06 31.86
C ALA A 36 13.31 7.22 31.79
N VAL A 37 12.27 7.61 32.54
CA VAL A 37 10.97 6.91 32.54
C VAL A 37 10.17 7.18 31.25
N SER A 38 10.34 8.35 30.64
CA SER A 38 9.54 8.75 29.46
C SER A 38 10.02 8.12 28.14
N PHE A 39 11.33 7.83 28.01
CA PHE A 39 11.89 7.26 26.79
C PHE A 39 11.30 5.92 26.32
N PRO A 40 11.11 4.89 27.18
CA PRO A 40 10.52 3.63 26.73
C PRO A 40 9.08 3.80 26.24
N VAL A 41 8.29 4.66 26.91
CA VAL A 41 6.90 4.96 26.52
C VAL A 41 6.86 5.58 25.12
N TYR A 42 7.76 6.51 24.84
CA TYR A 42 7.87 7.15 23.53
C TYR A 42 8.14 6.14 22.40
N LYS A 43 9.06 5.19 22.61
CA LYS A 43 9.34 4.14 21.62
C LYS A 43 8.12 3.26 21.32
N ILE A 44 7.35 2.90 22.36
CA ILE A 44 6.14 2.10 22.21
C ILE A 44 5.08 2.86 21.39
N ILE A 45 4.88 4.15 21.67
CA ILE A 45 3.92 4.99 20.93
C ILE A 45 4.32 5.08 19.45
N GLN A 46 5.59 5.37 19.16
CA GLN A 46 6.10 5.40 17.78
C GLN A 46 5.89 4.08 17.05
N GLN A 47 6.11 2.94 17.73
CA GLN A 47 5.85 1.62 17.15
C GLN A 47 4.37 1.45 16.80
N ARG A 48 3.45 1.80 17.71
CA ARG A 48 2.00 1.73 17.47
C ARG A 48 1.57 2.55 16.26
N GLU A 49 2.09 3.76 16.14
CA GLU A 49 1.78 4.63 15.00
C GLU A 49 2.28 4.04 13.67
N LYS A 50 3.50 3.50 13.65
CA LYS A 50 4.07 2.83 12.47
C LYS A 50 3.29 1.57 12.10
N GLU A 51 2.91 0.75 13.07
CA GLU A 51 2.07 -0.44 12.83
C GLU A 51 0.69 -0.06 12.30
N LYS A 52 0.05 0.95 12.88
CA LYS A 52 -1.24 1.48 12.41
C LYS A 52 -1.12 1.99 10.97
N ARG A 53 -0.04 2.71 10.66
CA ARG A 53 0.24 3.19 9.30
C ARG A 53 0.50 2.02 8.34
N LEU A 54 1.24 1.00 8.75
CA LEU A 54 1.51 -0.20 7.96
C LEU A 54 0.21 -0.91 7.57
N ARG A 55 -0.63 -1.24 8.56
CA ARG A 55 -1.92 -1.90 8.33
C ARG A 55 -2.82 -1.08 7.41
N LYS A 56 -2.83 0.25 7.58
CA LYS A 56 -3.57 1.16 6.72
C LYS A 56 -3.08 1.11 5.26
N ILE A 57 -1.76 1.06 5.04
CA ILE A 57 -1.19 0.94 3.69
C ILE A 57 -1.55 -0.40 3.07
N LEU A 58 -1.34 -1.51 3.79
CA LEU A 58 -1.65 -2.86 3.31
C LEU A 58 -3.13 -3.01 2.95
N ALA A 59 -4.04 -2.53 3.82
CA ALA A 59 -5.47 -2.53 3.55
C ALA A 59 -5.84 -1.66 2.33
N SER A 60 -5.21 -0.50 2.17
CA SER A 60 -5.44 0.38 1.00
C SER A 60 -5.00 -0.26 -0.31
N VAL A 61 -3.87 -0.99 -0.32
CA VAL A 61 -3.39 -1.66 -1.53
C VAL A 61 -4.20 -2.93 -1.81
N ARG A 62 -4.53 -3.73 -0.80
CA ARG A 62 -5.40 -4.92 -0.95
C ARG A 62 -6.79 -4.56 -1.47
N SER A 63 -7.40 -3.50 -0.95
CA SER A 63 -8.69 -3.01 -1.46
C SER A 63 -8.59 -2.52 -2.90
N ALA A 64 -7.48 -1.89 -3.29
CA ALA A 64 -7.23 -1.50 -4.68
C ALA A 64 -7.01 -2.70 -5.62
N LEU A 65 -6.49 -3.82 -5.11
CA LEU A 65 -6.28 -5.06 -5.88
C LEU A 65 -7.59 -5.82 -6.12
N SER A 66 -8.24 -6.28 -5.05
CA SER A 66 -9.37 -7.21 -5.13
C SER A 66 -10.73 -6.52 -5.18
N GLY A 67 -10.81 -5.25 -4.79
CA GLY A 67 -12.06 -4.54 -4.58
C GLY A 67 -12.59 -4.86 -3.19
N SER A 68 -12.52 -3.89 -2.31
CA SER A 68 -13.08 -4.00 -0.96
C SER A 68 -13.45 -2.62 -0.45
N LYS A 69 -14.36 -2.58 0.52
CA LYS A 69 -14.75 -1.37 1.21
C LYS A 69 -13.52 -0.81 1.94
N SER A 70 -12.87 0.18 1.33
CA SER A 70 -11.74 0.84 1.99
C SER A 70 -12.23 1.48 3.29
N PRO A 71 -11.58 1.22 4.45
CA PRO A 71 -12.01 1.75 5.75
C PRO A 71 -11.86 3.27 5.87
N LEU A 72 -11.34 3.95 4.84
CA LEU A 72 -11.05 5.38 4.84
C LEU A 72 -11.88 6.17 3.82
N SER A 73 -12.60 5.51 2.92
CA SER A 73 -13.40 6.19 1.92
C SER A 73 -14.87 6.17 2.32
N ALA A 74 -15.47 7.36 2.40
CA ALA A 74 -16.92 7.51 2.58
C ALA A 74 -17.72 6.97 1.39
N ARG A 75 -17.06 6.82 0.22
CA ARG A 75 -17.60 6.12 -0.94
C ARG A 75 -17.09 4.68 -0.94
N GLU A 76 -17.98 3.74 -1.24
CA GLU A 76 -17.57 2.37 -1.49
C GLU A 76 -16.70 2.35 -2.76
N PHE A 77 -15.40 2.07 -2.60
CA PHE A 77 -14.58 1.63 -3.71
C PHE A 77 -14.96 0.17 -4.00
N VAL A 78 -16.11 -0.01 -4.66
CA VAL A 78 -16.62 -1.34 -5.03
C VAL A 78 -15.73 -1.99 -6.12
N GLU A 79 -14.86 -1.21 -6.76
CA GLU A 79 -14.13 -1.62 -7.94
C GLU A 79 -12.61 -1.55 -7.70
N GLY A 80 -12.06 -2.64 -7.15
CA GLY A 80 -10.63 -2.89 -7.28
C GLY A 80 -10.26 -3.27 -8.70
N TYR A 81 -8.96 -3.32 -9.00
CA TYR A 81 -8.42 -3.63 -10.32
C TYR A 81 -9.03 -4.91 -10.87
N ARG A 82 -9.08 -5.98 -10.07
CA ARG A 82 -9.62 -7.26 -10.50
C ARG A 82 -11.10 -7.21 -10.85
N THR A 83 -11.90 -6.61 -9.99
CA THR A 83 -13.34 -6.47 -10.23
C THR A 83 -13.59 -5.65 -11.50
N TYR A 84 -12.82 -4.58 -11.72
CA TYR A 84 -12.92 -3.80 -12.95
C TYR A 84 -12.60 -4.61 -14.19
N VAL A 85 -11.45 -5.29 -14.23
CA VAL A 85 -11.03 -6.09 -15.39
C VAL A 85 -12.05 -7.18 -15.69
N ILE A 86 -12.57 -7.86 -14.67
CA ILE A 86 -13.56 -8.92 -14.84
C ILE A 86 -14.89 -8.34 -15.35
N ALA A 87 -15.40 -7.27 -14.74
CA ALA A 87 -16.69 -6.69 -15.11
C ALA A 87 -16.64 -6.07 -16.51
N TYR A 88 -15.63 -5.24 -16.76
CA TYR A 88 -15.46 -4.54 -18.04
C TYR A 88 -15.08 -5.50 -19.17
N GLY A 89 -14.20 -6.47 -18.92
CA GLY A 89 -13.88 -7.52 -19.89
C GLY A 89 -15.10 -8.36 -20.27
N SER A 90 -15.92 -8.74 -19.29
CA SER A 90 -17.20 -9.45 -19.55
C SER A 90 -18.15 -8.61 -20.39
N TYR A 91 -18.26 -7.30 -20.08
CA TYR A 91 -19.08 -6.36 -20.84
C TYR A 91 -18.62 -6.24 -22.30
N LEU A 92 -17.30 -6.15 -22.54
CA LEU A 92 -16.75 -6.08 -23.90
C LEU A 92 -17.04 -7.37 -24.71
N ILE A 93 -16.94 -8.54 -24.08
CA ILE A 93 -17.22 -9.82 -24.73
C ILE A 93 -18.70 -9.95 -25.11
N GLU A 94 -19.61 -9.52 -24.23
CA GLU A 94 -21.05 -9.57 -24.50
C GLU A 94 -21.44 -8.63 -25.66
N ASN A 95 -20.91 -7.41 -25.62
CA ASN A 95 -21.21 -6.36 -26.60
C ASN A 95 -20.33 -6.39 -27.85
N ALA A 96 -19.45 -7.38 -28.01
CA ALA A 96 -18.71 -7.58 -29.24
C ALA A 96 -19.70 -7.75 -30.41
N LEU A 97 -19.72 -6.79 -31.33
CA LEU A 97 -20.51 -6.81 -32.56
C LEU A 97 -19.81 -7.74 -33.58
N GLU A 98 -20.59 -8.49 -34.38
CA GLU A 98 -20.13 -9.12 -35.63
C GLU A 98 -20.41 -8.12 -36.79
N PRO A 99 -19.67 -7.92 -37.94
CA PRO A 99 -18.35 -8.32 -38.53
C PRO A 99 -17.48 -7.08 -39.02
N PRO A 100 -16.49 -7.09 -39.98
CA PRO A 100 -15.63 -8.13 -40.58
C PRO A 100 -14.12 -8.00 -40.19
N GLY A 101 -13.49 -9.11 -39.77
CA GLY A 101 -12.04 -9.17 -39.46
C GLY A 101 -11.65 -10.42 -38.65
N ALA A 102 -10.35 -10.75 -38.57
CA ALA A 102 -9.82 -12.05 -38.14
C ALA A 102 -10.12 -12.53 -36.69
N ASN A 103 -10.69 -11.67 -35.83
CA ASN A 103 -10.93 -11.96 -34.41
C ASN A 103 -12.42 -11.84 -34.04
N THR A 104 -13.32 -12.48 -34.79
CA THR A 104 -14.76 -12.47 -34.51
C THR A 104 -15.19 -13.64 -33.63
N ILE A 105 -16.05 -13.37 -32.63
CA ILE A 105 -16.71 -14.42 -31.83
C ILE A 105 -18.07 -14.73 -32.45
N PRO A 106 -18.31 -15.95 -32.97
CA PRO A 106 -19.65 -16.38 -33.38
C PRO A 106 -20.65 -16.24 -32.23
N ALA A 107 -21.87 -15.80 -32.48
CA ALA A 107 -22.89 -15.54 -31.45
C ALA A 107 -23.09 -16.71 -30.47
N GLY A 108 -23.01 -17.96 -30.97
CA GLY A 108 -23.11 -19.18 -30.15
C GLY A 108 -21.90 -19.48 -29.25
N GLN A 109 -20.79 -18.76 -29.42
CA GLN A 109 -19.54 -18.96 -28.68
C GLN A 109 -19.29 -17.88 -27.62
N LYS A 110 -20.03 -16.76 -27.59
CA LYS A 110 -19.87 -15.68 -26.60
C LYS A 110 -19.87 -16.18 -25.15
N LYS A 111 -20.79 -17.09 -24.82
CA LYS A 111 -20.87 -17.69 -23.48
C LYS A 111 -19.60 -18.47 -23.13
N LYS A 112 -19.09 -19.28 -24.06
CA LYS A 112 -17.86 -20.06 -23.87
C LYS A 112 -16.63 -19.16 -23.73
N VAL A 113 -16.53 -18.11 -24.55
CA VAL A 113 -15.45 -17.11 -24.46
C VAL A 113 -15.48 -16.42 -23.10
N LYS A 114 -16.67 -15.99 -22.63
CA LYS A 114 -16.83 -15.40 -21.30
C LYS A 114 -16.42 -16.38 -20.18
N GLU A 115 -16.84 -17.63 -20.26
CA GLU A 115 -16.45 -18.67 -19.30
C GLU A 115 -14.93 -18.89 -19.29
N ASN A 116 -14.29 -18.96 -20.47
CA ASN A 116 -12.84 -19.11 -20.58
C ASN A 116 -12.10 -17.86 -20.09
N PHE A 117 -12.60 -16.65 -20.37
CA PHE A 117 -12.08 -15.41 -19.83
C PHE A 117 -12.09 -15.41 -18.30
N LEU A 118 -13.20 -15.83 -17.68
CA LEU A 118 -13.30 -15.94 -16.22
C LEU A 118 -12.34 -17.00 -15.66
N LYS A 119 -12.15 -18.13 -16.35
CA LYS A 119 -11.15 -19.14 -15.97
C LYS A 119 -9.73 -18.59 -16.03
N LEU A 120 -9.37 -17.91 -17.11
CA LEU A 120 -8.07 -17.25 -17.27
C LEU A 120 -7.84 -16.19 -16.18
N ALA A 121 -8.85 -15.36 -15.89
CA ALA A 121 -8.75 -14.35 -14.85
C ALA A 121 -8.54 -14.94 -13.45
N ASN A 122 -9.09 -16.12 -13.17
CA ASN A 122 -8.98 -16.80 -11.88
C ASN A 122 -7.71 -17.64 -11.74
N ASN A 123 -7.35 -18.41 -12.78
CA ASN A 123 -6.29 -19.41 -12.72
C ASN A 123 -4.94 -18.86 -13.17
N GLU A 124 -4.94 -18.01 -14.21
CA GLU A 124 -3.71 -17.48 -14.83
C GLU A 124 -3.43 -16.04 -14.40
N GLY A 125 -4.22 -15.51 -13.48
CA GLY A 125 -3.94 -14.22 -12.86
C GLY A 125 -4.15 -13.00 -13.75
N PHE A 126 -4.71 -13.14 -14.96
CA PHE A 126 -4.97 -12.00 -15.86
C PHE A 126 -5.94 -10.96 -15.29
N GLY A 127 -6.72 -11.34 -14.28
CA GLY A 127 -7.54 -10.39 -13.52
C GLY A 127 -6.72 -9.46 -12.62
N TYR A 128 -5.43 -9.71 -12.42
CA TYR A 128 -4.57 -8.92 -11.55
C TYR A 128 -3.62 -8.02 -12.36
N PRO A 129 -3.13 -6.91 -11.78
CA PRO A 129 -2.20 -6.04 -12.48
C PRO A 129 -0.89 -6.79 -12.73
N GLU A 130 -0.33 -6.67 -13.94
CA GLU A 130 0.92 -7.34 -14.33
C GLU A 130 2.07 -7.02 -13.38
N SER A 131 2.12 -5.80 -12.85
CA SER A 131 3.10 -5.35 -11.85
C SER A 131 2.50 -4.38 -10.84
N PRO A 132 3.12 -4.20 -9.66
CA PRO A 132 2.62 -3.25 -8.65
C PRO A 132 2.52 -1.81 -9.17
N GLN A 133 3.39 -1.44 -10.13
CA GLN A 133 3.40 -0.12 -10.76
C GLN A 133 2.15 0.13 -11.60
N LYS A 134 1.54 -0.92 -12.17
CA LYS A 134 0.29 -0.82 -12.94
C LYS A 134 -0.93 -0.45 -12.10
N LEU A 135 -0.86 -0.53 -10.76
CA LEU A 135 -1.90 0.01 -9.88
C LEU A 135 -1.88 1.53 -9.79
N VAL A 136 -0.69 2.11 -9.96
CA VAL A 136 -0.42 3.54 -9.84
C VAL A 136 -0.48 4.22 -11.20
N GLN A 137 -0.06 3.52 -12.25
CA GLN A 137 -0.21 3.96 -13.63
C GLN A 137 -1.68 3.85 -14.04
N GLY A 138 -2.21 4.90 -14.66
CA GLY A 138 -3.49 4.85 -15.37
C GLY A 138 -3.23 4.79 -16.87
N ASN A 139 -4.30 4.63 -17.66
CA ASN A 139 -4.24 4.52 -19.12
C ASN A 139 -3.38 3.34 -19.58
N ILE A 140 -3.72 2.14 -19.09
CA ILE A 140 -3.06 0.89 -19.47
C ILE A 140 -3.98 0.15 -20.44
N LEU A 141 -3.41 -0.35 -21.54
CA LEU A 141 -4.12 -1.25 -22.46
C LEU A 141 -3.75 -2.69 -22.12
N LEU A 142 -4.68 -3.41 -21.49
CA LEU A 142 -4.52 -4.82 -21.17
C LEU A 142 -5.03 -5.66 -22.34
N LYS A 143 -4.18 -6.53 -22.90
CA LYS A 143 -4.55 -7.45 -23.98
C LYS A 143 -4.56 -8.87 -23.44
N ILE A 144 -5.69 -9.55 -23.55
CA ILE A 144 -5.87 -10.93 -23.07
C ILE A 144 -6.35 -11.78 -24.23
N ASP A 145 -5.58 -12.82 -24.52
CA ASP A 145 -5.88 -13.80 -25.55
C ASP A 145 -6.74 -14.92 -24.95
N VAL A 146 -8.03 -14.92 -25.29
CA VAL A 146 -9.02 -15.84 -24.72
C VAL A 146 -9.34 -16.97 -25.69
N PRO A 147 -9.15 -18.25 -25.32
CA PRO A 147 -9.55 -19.37 -26.16
C PRO A 147 -11.05 -19.37 -26.44
N THR A 148 -11.44 -19.49 -27.71
CA THR A 148 -12.86 -19.56 -28.13
C THR A 148 -13.42 -20.99 -28.05
N GLY A 149 -12.55 -22.00 -27.97
CA GLY A 149 -12.94 -23.41 -27.95
C GLY A 149 -13.33 -23.97 -29.32
N SER A 150 -13.00 -23.26 -30.40
CA SER A 150 -13.09 -23.77 -31.78
C SER A 150 -11.83 -24.57 -32.14
N SER A 151 -11.96 -25.62 -32.95
CA SER A 151 -10.85 -26.53 -33.30
C SER A 151 -9.86 -25.96 -34.33
N GLY A 152 -9.97 -24.68 -34.69
CA GLY A 152 -9.08 -24.01 -35.64
C GLY A 152 -7.77 -23.55 -35.01
N VAL A 153 -6.68 -23.57 -35.79
CA VAL A 153 -5.29 -23.26 -35.36
C VAL A 153 -5.11 -21.83 -34.79
N ASN A 154 -6.10 -20.93 -34.92
CA ASN A 154 -6.09 -19.57 -34.38
C ASN A 154 -7.39 -19.20 -33.64
N ALA A 155 -7.98 -20.16 -32.92
CA ALA A 155 -9.26 -20.00 -32.22
C ALA A 155 -9.17 -19.13 -30.95
N THR A 156 -8.49 -17.99 -31.00
CA THR A 156 -8.26 -17.12 -29.85
C THR A 156 -8.86 -15.74 -30.11
N TYR A 157 -9.55 -15.20 -29.12
CA TYR A 157 -10.14 -13.88 -29.15
C TYR A 157 -9.35 -12.94 -28.23
N THR A 158 -8.71 -11.92 -28.79
CA THR A 158 -7.98 -10.93 -28.02
C THR A 158 -8.94 -9.86 -27.47
N VAL A 159 -9.19 -9.90 -26.16
CA VAL A 159 -9.91 -8.85 -25.44
C VAL A 159 -8.92 -7.72 -25.13
N THR A 160 -9.19 -6.50 -25.60
CA THR A 160 -8.42 -5.31 -25.23
C THR A 160 -9.20 -4.48 -24.23
N ILE A 161 -8.72 -4.38 -23.00
CA ILE A 161 -9.34 -3.65 -21.89
C ILE A 161 -8.55 -2.36 -21.63
N PRO A 162 -9.07 -1.17 -21.99
CA PRO A 162 -8.54 0.10 -21.49
C PRO A 162 -8.78 0.27 -20.00
N VAL A 163 -7.70 0.50 -19.26
CA VAL A 163 -7.70 0.80 -17.83
C VAL A 163 -7.28 2.26 -17.65
N ASP A 164 -8.24 3.18 -17.79
CA ASP A 164 -7.95 4.62 -17.81
C ASP A 164 -7.79 5.26 -16.42
N ARG A 165 -7.99 4.47 -15.37
CA ARG A 165 -7.97 4.93 -13.98
C ARG A 165 -6.79 4.38 -13.19
N ARG A 166 -6.42 5.14 -12.15
CA ARG A 166 -5.46 4.74 -11.13
C ARG A 166 -6.22 4.16 -9.95
N PHE A 167 -5.78 3.01 -9.45
CA PHE A 167 -6.39 2.38 -8.27
C PHE A 167 -5.72 2.83 -6.97
N VAL A 168 -4.45 3.24 -7.04
CA VAL A 168 -3.69 3.81 -5.91
C VAL A 168 -2.98 5.08 -6.38
N ARG A 169 -2.96 6.13 -5.54
CA ARG A 169 -2.23 7.38 -5.86
C ARG A 169 -0.72 7.19 -5.91
N ASN A 170 -0.19 6.51 -4.90
CA ASN A 170 1.22 6.14 -4.75
C ASN A 170 1.31 5.04 -3.69
N ILE A 171 2.28 4.13 -3.82
CA ILE A 171 2.64 3.18 -2.76
C ILE A 171 3.71 3.88 -1.90
N PRO A 172 3.40 4.31 -0.67
CA PRO A 172 4.37 4.98 0.18
C PRO A 172 5.52 4.04 0.56
N PRO A 173 6.68 4.57 0.98
CA PRO A 173 7.76 3.76 1.50
C PRO A 173 7.33 3.02 2.77
N HIS A 174 7.98 1.88 3.04
CA HIS A 174 7.68 1.06 4.19
C HIS A 174 7.93 1.83 5.50
N PRO A 175 6.97 1.88 6.45
CA PRO A 175 7.04 2.78 7.61
C PRO A 175 8.18 2.46 8.60
N PHE A 176 8.78 1.27 8.48
CA PHE A 176 9.89 0.81 9.31
C PHE A 176 11.28 1.01 8.70
N ILE A 177 11.44 1.56 7.49
CA ILE A 177 12.76 1.69 6.82
C ILE A 177 13.82 2.37 7.70
N GLY A 178 13.45 3.42 8.45
CA GLY A 178 14.40 4.12 9.34
C GLY A 178 14.63 3.44 10.70
N TRP A 179 13.98 2.31 10.97
CA TRP A 179 14.06 1.57 12.23
C TRP A 179 14.63 0.17 12.06
N VAL A 180 14.26 -0.48 10.96
CA VAL A 180 14.76 -1.78 10.56
C VAL A 180 15.21 -1.66 9.10
N PRO A 181 16.51 -1.78 8.81
CA PRO A 181 17.05 -1.50 7.48
C PRO A 181 16.53 -2.45 6.40
N ASN A 182 16.12 -3.66 6.79
CA ASN A 182 15.60 -4.68 5.88
C ASN A 182 14.09 -4.58 5.65
N ALA A 183 13.40 -3.60 6.26
CA ALA A 183 11.95 -3.51 6.18
C ALA A 183 11.48 -3.02 4.81
N ARG A 184 10.71 -3.84 4.10
CA ARG A 184 10.25 -3.55 2.74
C ARG A 184 8.89 -4.17 2.45
N PHE A 185 8.26 -3.71 1.37
CA PHE A 185 7.08 -4.38 0.83
C PHE A 185 7.50 -5.47 -0.15
N GLU A 186 6.85 -6.61 -0.05
CA GLU A 186 6.93 -7.68 -1.03
C GLU A 186 5.52 -8.03 -1.53
N PHE A 187 5.43 -8.57 -2.73
CA PHE A 187 4.17 -8.81 -3.42
C PHE A 187 4.03 -10.29 -3.74
N LYS A 188 2.82 -10.83 -3.59
CA LYS A 188 2.51 -12.21 -3.99
C LYS A 188 2.04 -12.21 -5.44
N ALA A 189 2.62 -13.10 -6.23
CA ALA A 189 2.25 -13.27 -7.63
C ALA A 189 1.01 -14.14 -7.76
N ALA A 190 0.28 -13.99 -8.86
CA ALA A 190 -0.77 -14.90 -9.29
C ALA A 190 -0.15 -16.08 -10.03
N VAL A 191 0.84 -15.79 -10.89
CA VAL A 191 1.56 -16.78 -11.69
C VAL A 191 3.06 -16.62 -11.45
N ASN A 192 3.69 -17.72 -11.04
CA ASN A 192 5.14 -17.82 -10.92
C ASN A 192 5.70 -18.33 -12.25
N THR A 193 6.47 -17.49 -12.95
CA THR A 193 7.07 -17.86 -14.25
C THR A 193 8.42 -18.55 -14.11
N SER A 194 9.12 -18.34 -12.98
CA SER A 194 10.51 -18.79 -12.78
C SER A 194 10.66 -20.10 -12.00
N GLY A 195 9.57 -20.77 -11.62
CA GLY A 195 9.62 -22.00 -10.80
C GLY A 195 10.20 -21.81 -9.39
N SER A 196 10.51 -20.57 -8.99
CA SER A 196 11.03 -20.25 -7.67
C SER A 196 9.91 -20.38 -6.60
N PRO A 197 10.10 -21.20 -5.56
CA PRO A 197 9.10 -21.37 -4.50
C PRO A 197 9.07 -20.19 -3.51
N THR A 198 10.02 -19.25 -3.59
CA THR A 198 10.11 -18.13 -2.63
C THR A 198 9.20 -16.99 -3.03
N LEU A 199 7.90 -17.21 -2.83
CA LEU A 199 6.93 -16.14 -2.67
C LEU A 199 7.14 -15.50 -1.29
N PRO A 200 7.09 -14.16 -1.14
CA PRO A 200 6.79 -13.11 -2.12
C PRO A 200 8.04 -12.43 -2.74
N PHE A 201 7.82 -11.60 -3.77
CA PHE A 201 8.90 -10.91 -4.52
C PHE A 201 9.01 -9.43 -4.18
N ASN A 202 10.23 -8.90 -4.23
CA ASN A 202 10.46 -7.45 -4.22
C ASN A 202 9.92 -6.84 -5.52
N SER A 203 9.29 -5.66 -5.44
CA SER A 203 8.82 -4.89 -6.60
C SER A 203 9.88 -4.64 -7.68
N ALA A 204 11.18 -4.64 -7.33
CA ALA A 204 12.27 -4.45 -8.28
C ALA A 204 12.55 -5.69 -9.16
N ALA A 205 12.14 -6.88 -8.72
CA ALA A 205 12.35 -8.14 -9.44
C ALA A 205 11.12 -8.57 -10.27
N TRP A 206 10.10 -7.70 -10.34
CA TRP A 206 8.79 -8.01 -10.93
C TRP A 206 8.82 -7.94 -12.47
N GLY A 207 8.13 -8.86 -13.15
CA GLY A 207 8.01 -8.92 -14.61
C GLY A 207 8.64 -10.15 -15.25
N THR A 208 9.92 -10.43 -14.99
CA THR A 208 10.58 -11.63 -15.53
C THR A 208 10.31 -12.89 -14.73
N THR A 209 10.05 -12.74 -13.41
CA THR A 209 9.92 -13.84 -12.46
C THR A 209 8.50 -14.13 -12.01
N ALA A 210 7.61 -13.15 -12.16
CA ALA A 210 6.26 -13.16 -11.62
C ALA A 210 5.34 -12.27 -12.46
N SER A 211 4.07 -12.69 -12.61
CA SER A 211 3.00 -11.90 -13.21
C SER A 211 1.73 -11.96 -12.35
N GLY A 212 0.95 -10.87 -12.40
CA GLY A 212 -0.29 -10.68 -11.66
C GLY A 212 -0.04 -10.47 -10.17
N VAL A 213 -0.27 -9.27 -9.63
CA VAL A 213 -0.13 -9.02 -8.19
C VAL A 213 -1.41 -9.43 -7.48
N THR A 214 -1.38 -10.46 -6.62
CA THR A 214 -2.55 -10.91 -5.85
C THR A 214 -2.66 -10.27 -4.48
N ASP A 215 -1.50 -10.03 -3.85
CA ASP A 215 -1.43 -9.54 -2.48
C ASP A 215 -0.13 -8.76 -2.26
N ILE A 216 -0.10 -7.97 -1.20
CA ILE A 216 1.07 -7.26 -0.69
C ILE A 216 1.30 -7.68 0.76
N VAL A 217 2.54 -7.87 1.14
CA VAL A 217 2.94 -8.17 2.52
C VAL A 217 4.09 -7.27 2.96
N SER A 218 4.19 -7.10 4.27
CA SER A 218 5.38 -6.54 4.90
C SER A 218 6.45 -7.63 5.02
N ARG A 219 7.74 -7.27 4.91
CA ARG A 219 8.85 -8.16 5.24
C ARG A 219 9.92 -7.44 6.02
N GLY A 220 10.52 -8.15 6.98
CA GLY A 220 11.69 -7.67 7.70
C GLY A 220 11.37 -6.56 8.70
N ALA A 221 10.11 -6.40 9.10
CA ALA A 221 9.71 -5.40 10.11
C ALA A 221 9.67 -5.95 11.55
N GLY A 222 9.80 -7.28 11.69
CA GLY A 222 10.00 -7.95 12.98
C GLY A 222 8.71 -8.41 13.66
N LEU A 223 8.68 -8.29 14.99
CA LEU A 223 7.52 -8.61 15.81
C LEU A 223 6.74 -7.34 16.13
N ALA A 224 5.42 -7.43 15.97
CA ALA A 224 4.52 -6.39 16.38
C ALA A 224 4.33 -6.36 17.90
N LEU A 225 3.76 -5.28 18.42
CA LEU A 225 3.52 -5.10 19.86
C LEU A 225 2.59 -6.17 20.47
N ASN A 226 1.78 -6.83 19.66
CA ASN A 226 0.93 -7.94 20.08
C ASN A 226 1.61 -9.32 19.98
N GLY A 227 2.91 -9.36 19.63
CA GLY A 227 3.67 -10.59 19.44
C GLY A 227 3.47 -11.28 18.09
N SER A 228 2.58 -10.79 17.22
CA SER A 228 2.45 -11.34 15.85
C SER A 228 3.63 -10.93 14.97
N ARG A 229 4.02 -11.79 14.02
CA ARG A 229 5.04 -11.43 13.03
C ARG A 229 4.42 -10.47 12.02
N THR A 230 5.06 -9.31 11.82
CA THR A 230 4.62 -8.35 10.80
C THR A 230 4.72 -8.92 9.39
N ASP A 231 5.51 -9.98 9.21
CA ASP A 231 5.73 -10.64 7.94
C ASP A 231 4.51 -11.44 7.46
N ASP A 232 3.57 -11.73 8.37
CA ASP A 232 2.31 -12.40 8.08
C ASP A 232 1.18 -11.39 7.77
N TRP A 233 1.47 -10.09 7.86
CA TRP A 233 0.47 -9.02 7.77
C TRP A 233 0.13 -8.60 6.36
#